data_AF-A0A9D5YW28-F1
#
_entry.id   AF-A0A9D5YW28-F1
#
_cell.length_a   1.000
_cell.length_b   1.000
_cell.length_c   1.000
_cell.angle_alpha   90.00
_cell.angle_beta   90.00
_cell.angle_gamma   90.00
#
_symmetry.space_group_name_H-M   'P 1'
#
loop_
_entity.id
_entity.type
_entity.pdbx_description
1 polymer ?
#
loop_
_entity_poly.entity_id
_entity_poly.type
_entity_poly.pdbx_seq_one_letter_code
_entity_poly.pdbx_strand_id
1 'polypeptide(L)'
;MPKTKEPPPTGWDLLATYCPQCDAACCKYFAFEIDEPDCEEELDKVYWFLCHEGTMVFVDEGKWFLQISNKCRYLQPDGRCGVYDRRPQVCRDYGLGEDGQPNCEFTDGDYGYELEFRTPEAFLIYRNAFLEALAEEEEKERRKRARARGAASPRPPRRRKETADTLHIATAGPHPHLAGPLPRKMNRKARRKAALQA
;
A
#
# COMPACT_ATOMS: atom_id res chain seq x y z
N MET A 1 54.40 -13.02 -6.97
CA MET A 1 53.28 -12.66 -7.86
C MET A 1 52.12 -12.20 -7.00
N PRO A 2 51.60 -10.98 -7.16
CA PRO A 2 50.44 -10.57 -6.39
C PRO A 2 49.27 -11.44 -6.83
N LYS A 3 48.64 -12.13 -5.88
CA LYS A 3 47.39 -12.85 -6.12
C LYS A 3 46.35 -11.81 -6.50
N THR A 4 46.04 -11.68 -7.79
CA THR A 4 44.88 -10.94 -8.25
C THR A 4 43.67 -11.69 -7.70
N LYS A 5 43.09 -11.19 -6.61
CA LYS A 5 41.80 -11.67 -6.15
C LYS A 5 40.82 -11.31 -7.26
N GLU A 6 40.21 -12.32 -7.88
CA GLU A 6 39.12 -12.10 -8.81
C GLU A 6 38.05 -11.24 -8.10
N PRO A 7 37.44 -10.28 -8.81
CA PRO A 7 36.37 -9.49 -8.23
C PRO A 7 35.24 -10.42 -7.79
N PRO A 8 34.48 -10.07 -6.73
CA PRO A 8 33.34 -10.85 -6.34
C PRO A 8 32.35 -10.99 -7.52
N PRO A 9 31.67 -12.14 -7.65
CA PRO A 9 30.69 -12.34 -8.71
C PRO A 9 29.63 -11.24 -8.64
N THR A 10 29.22 -10.74 -9.81
CA THR A 10 28.10 -9.80 -9.90
C THR A 10 26.79 -10.52 -9.61
N GLY A 11 25.71 -9.78 -9.33
CA GLY A 11 24.39 -10.41 -9.16
C GLY A 11 23.94 -11.21 -10.38
N TRP A 12 24.34 -10.81 -11.59
CA TRP A 12 24.07 -11.59 -12.81
C TRP A 12 24.82 -12.93 -12.82
N ASP A 13 26.06 -12.96 -12.34
CA ASP A 13 26.84 -14.20 -12.24
C ASP A 13 26.22 -15.16 -11.22
N LEU A 14 25.70 -14.62 -10.12
CA LEU A 14 24.97 -15.38 -9.11
C LEU A 14 23.63 -15.90 -9.67
N LEU A 15 22.85 -15.05 -10.35
CA LEU A 15 21.57 -15.44 -10.94
C LEU A 15 21.74 -16.51 -12.04
N ALA A 16 22.81 -16.44 -12.82
CA ALA A 16 23.18 -17.48 -13.80
C ALA A 16 23.49 -18.84 -13.13
N THR A 17 23.91 -18.84 -11.87
CA THR A 17 24.14 -20.05 -11.06
C THR A 17 22.84 -20.61 -10.49
N TYR A 18 21.91 -19.75 -10.06
CA TYR A 18 20.65 -20.14 -9.42
C TYR A 18 19.54 -20.52 -10.40
N CYS A 19 19.40 -19.81 -11.51
CA CYS A 19 18.33 -20.03 -12.48
C CYS A 19 18.27 -21.47 -13.02
N PRO A 20 19.39 -22.15 -13.34
CA PRO A 20 19.37 -23.56 -13.75
C PRO A 20 18.93 -24.55 -12.67
N GLN A 21 18.91 -24.14 -11.40
CA GLN A 21 18.51 -24.95 -10.24
C GLN A 21 17.04 -24.69 -9.83
N CYS A 22 16.42 -23.64 -10.39
CA CYS A 22 15.05 -23.25 -10.11
C CYS A 22 14.05 -24.08 -10.94
N ASP A 23 12.90 -24.42 -10.35
CA ASP A 23 11.77 -25.06 -11.03
C ASP A 23 10.93 -24.06 -11.86
N ALA A 24 11.58 -23.10 -12.51
CA ALA A 24 10.98 -22.14 -13.43
C ALA A 24 9.77 -21.34 -12.88
N ALA A 25 9.78 -20.97 -11.59
CA ALA A 25 8.66 -20.27 -10.94
C ALA A 25 8.23 -19.01 -11.72
N CYS A 26 9.20 -18.20 -12.15
CA CYS A 26 8.99 -16.98 -12.95
C CYS A 26 8.34 -17.21 -14.34
N CYS A 27 8.24 -18.45 -14.81
CA CYS A 27 7.59 -18.82 -16.07
C CYS A 27 6.23 -19.50 -15.88
N LYS A 28 5.77 -19.66 -14.62
CA LYS A 28 4.52 -20.34 -14.28
C LYS A 28 3.37 -19.38 -13.96
N TYR A 29 3.67 -18.10 -13.79
CA TYR A 29 2.68 -17.05 -13.61
C TYR A 29 3.20 -15.72 -14.20
N PHE A 30 2.32 -14.73 -14.24
CA PHE A 30 2.71 -13.33 -14.36
C PHE A 30 1.88 -12.49 -13.38
N ALA A 31 2.48 -11.40 -12.90
CA ALA A 31 1.81 -10.45 -12.03
C ALA A 31 1.97 -9.04 -12.59
N PHE A 32 0.99 -8.19 -12.35
CA PHE A 32 1.05 -6.78 -12.72
C PHE A 32 0.41 -5.93 -11.64
N GLU A 33 0.93 -4.70 -11.52
CA GLU A 33 0.41 -3.72 -10.57
C GLU A 33 -1.03 -3.34 -10.95
N ILE A 34 -1.90 -3.30 -9.96
CA ILE A 34 -3.27 -2.78 -10.03
C ILE A 34 -3.39 -1.60 -9.07
N ASP A 35 -4.38 -0.75 -9.30
CA ASP A 35 -4.66 0.36 -8.38
C ASP A 35 -5.09 -0.17 -7.00
N GLU A 36 -4.66 0.52 -5.93
CA GLU A 36 -5.15 0.24 -4.57
C GLU A 36 -6.65 0.54 -4.51
N PRO A 37 -7.51 -0.44 -4.15
CA PRO A 37 -8.95 -0.22 -4.08
C PRO A 37 -9.27 0.77 -2.95
N ASP A 38 -9.92 1.88 -3.29
CA ASP A 38 -10.24 2.94 -2.33
C ASP A 38 -11.75 3.15 -2.09
N CYS A 39 -12.59 2.45 -2.85
CA CYS A 39 -14.04 2.51 -2.76
C CYS A 39 -14.70 1.13 -2.96
N GLU A 40 -16.01 1.04 -2.69
CA GLU A 40 -16.76 -0.21 -2.81
C GLU A 40 -16.70 -0.82 -4.20
N GLU A 41 -16.77 0.02 -5.24
CA GLU A 41 -16.76 -0.42 -6.64
C GLU A 41 -15.40 -1.03 -7.03
N GLU A 42 -14.30 -0.50 -6.50
CA GLU A 42 -12.96 -1.04 -6.74
C GLU A 42 -12.70 -2.32 -5.94
N LEU A 43 -13.21 -2.40 -4.70
CA LEU A 43 -13.19 -3.65 -3.93
C LEU A 43 -13.99 -4.74 -4.65
N ASP A 44 -15.11 -4.41 -5.28
CA ASP A 44 -15.89 -5.38 -6.05
C ASP A 44 -15.14 -5.91 -7.28
N LYS A 45 -14.32 -5.07 -7.94
CA LYS A 45 -13.43 -5.51 -9.03
C LYS A 45 -12.39 -6.51 -8.53
N VAL A 46 -11.77 -6.24 -7.37
CA VAL A 46 -10.79 -7.16 -6.77
C VAL A 46 -11.44 -8.49 -6.40
N TYR A 47 -12.64 -8.45 -5.83
CA TYR A 47 -13.43 -9.65 -5.57
C TYR A 47 -13.72 -10.44 -6.86
N TRP A 48 -14.13 -9.74 -7.94
CA TRP A 48 -14.38 -10.35 -9.24
C TRP A 48 -13.12 -11.02 -9.84
N PHE A 49 -11.94 -10.41 -9.69
CA PHE A 49 -10.69 -11.07 -10.12
C PHE A 49 -10.53 -12.43 -9.43
N LEU A 50 -10.69 -12.46 -8.10
CA LEU A 50 -10.52 -13.66 -7.27
C LEU A 50 -11.60 -14.74 -7.50
N CYS A 51 -12.72 -14.41 -8.16
CA CYS A 51 -13.68 -15.43 -8.58
C CYS A 51 -13.16 -16.36 -9.69
N HIS A 52 -12.03 -16.05 -10.33
CA HIS A 52 -11.46 -16.85 -11.41
C HIS A 52 -10.33 -17.75 -10.89
N GLU A 53 -10.31 -19.01 -11.35
CA GLU A 53 -9.26 -19.96 -10.99
C GLU A 53 -7.86 -19.45 -11.38
N GLY A 54 -6.88 -19.79 -10.54
CA GLY A 54 -5.48 -19.42 -10.77
C GLY A 54 -5.16 -17.95 -10.56
N THR A 55 -6.09 -17.14 -10.05
CA THR A 55 -5.82 -15.75 -9.67
C THR A 55 -5.44 -15.62 -8.20
N MET A 56 -4.64 -14.61 -7.89
CA MET A 56 -4.29 -14.19 -6.54
C MET A 56 -4.07 -12.70 -6.55
N VAL A 57 -4.47 -12.01 -5.48
CA VAL A 57 -4.15 -10.59 -5.28
C VAL A 57 -3.26 -10.48 -4.06
N PHE A 58 -2.17 -9.73 -4.16
CA PHE A 58 -1.25 -9.51 -3.05
C PHE A 58 -0.80 -8.06 -2.98
N VAL A 59 -0.30 -7.66 -1.80
CA VAL A 59 0.26 -6.34 -1.56
C VAL A 59 1.72 -6.48 -1.18
N ASP A 60 2.58 -5.77 -1.91
CA ASP A 60 4.02 -5.74 -1.68
C ASP A 60 4.51 -4.28 -1.72
N GLU A 61 5.30 -3.90 -0.72
CA GLU A 61 5.73 -2.51 -0.47
C GLU A 61 4.60 -1.47 -0.58
N GLY A 62 3.40 -1.89 -0.21
CA GLY A 62 2.19 -1.11 -0.26
C GLY A 62 1.54 -0.90 -1.63
N LYS A 63 2.06 -1.55 -2.68
CA LYS A 63 1.46 -1.63 -4.02
C LYS A 63 0.64 -2.90 -4.16
N TRP A 64 -0.42 -2.84 -4.96
CA TRP A 64 -1.31 -3.97 -5.18
C TRP A 64 -0.95 -4.67 -6.48
N PHE A 65 -1.00 -5.99 -6.48
CA PHE A 65 -0.69 -6.81 -7.65
C PHE A 65 -1.77 -7.86 -7.87
N LEU A 66 -2.13 -8.07 -9.14
CA LEU A 66 -2.89 -9.23 -9.57
C LEU A 66 -1.94 -10.24 -10.21
N GLN A 67 -1.86 -11.42 -9.63
CA GLN A 67 -1.15 -12.57 -10.16
C GLN A 67 -2.12 -13.51 -10.88
N ILE A 68 -1.70 -13.97 -12.06
CA ILE A 68 -2.40 -14.99 -12.83
C ILE A 68 -1.46 -16.17 -13.06
N SER A 69 -1.84 -17.32 -12.51
CA SER A 69 -1.14 -18.60 -12.64
C SER A 69 -1.37 -19.14 -14.04
N ASN A 70 -0.47 -18.78 -14.95
CA ASN A 70 -0.54 -19.19 -16.35
C ASN A 70 0.85 -19.50 -16.88
N LYS A 71 1.04 -20.77 -17.29
CA LYS A 71 2.31 -21.27 -17.78
C LYS A 71 2.71 -20.59 -19.09
N CYS A 72 3.93 -20.05 -19.15
CA CYS A 72 4.51 -19.50 -20.36
C CYS A 72 4.60 -20.55 -21.47
N ARG A 73 4.18 -20.17 -22.69
CA ARG A 73 4.23 -21.03 -23.89
C ARG A 73 5.64 -21.48 -24.30
N TYR A 74 6.67 -20.77 -23.85
CA TYR A 74 8.07 -21.07 -24.18
C TYR A 74 8.77 -21.89 -23.09
N LEU A 75 8.09 -22.23 -21.99
CA LEU A 75 8.64 -23.06 -20.93
C LEU A 75 8.81 -24.50 -21.42
N GLN A 76 10.06 -24.96 -21.44
CA GLN A 76 10.44 -26.30 -21.86
C GLN A 76 10.22 -27.33 -20.73
N PRO A 77 10.14 -28.64 -21.05
CA PRO A 77 9.96 -29.70 -20.05
C PRO A 77 11.08 -29.80 -19.01
N ASP A 78 12.27 -29.27 -19.32
CA ASP A 78 13.44 -29.25 -18.43
C ASP A 78 13.51 -28.00 -17.53
N GLY A 79 12.43 -27.20 -17.48
CA GLY A 79 12.36 -25.98 -16.68
C GLY A 79 13.08 -24.77 -17.30
N ARG A 80 13.54 -24.85 -18.55
CA ARG A 80 14.26 -23.76 -19.21
C ARG A 80 13.38 -22.95 -20.14
N CYS A 81 13.75 -21.68 -20.33
CA CYS A 81 13.10 -20.81 -21.32
C CYS A 81 13.62 -21.14 -22.73
N GLY A 82 12.73 -21.61 -23.62
CA GLY A 82 13.08 -21.91 -25.02
C GLY A 82 13.42 -20.67 -25.87
N VAL A 83 13.25 -19.47 -25.33
CA VAL A 83 13.57 -18.19 -26.00
C VAL A 83 14.44 -17.29 -25.13
N TYR A 84 15.32 -17.86 -24.30
CA TYR A 84 16.12 -17.14 -23.30
C TYR A 84 16.79 -15.86 -23.83
N ASP A 85 17.43 -15.93 -24.99
CA ASP A 85 18.16 -14.79 -25.60
C ASP A 85 17.23 -13.74 -26.22
N ARG A 86 15.97 -14.10 -26.49
CA ARG A 86 14.94 -13.23 -27.08
C ARG A 86 13.82 -12.91 -26.09
N ARG A 87 14.07 -13.09 -24.79
CA ARG A 87 13.11 -12.76 -23.73
C ARG A 87 12.68 -11.28 -23.81
N PRO A 88 11.41 -10.98 -23.49
CA PRO A 88 10.95 -9.61 -23.35
C PRO A 88 11.67 -8.91 -22.19
N GLN A 89 11.68 -7.57 -22.19
CA GLN A 89 12.45 -6.78 -21.23
C GLN A 89 12.09 -7.12 -19.77
N VAL A 90 10.79 -7.28 -19.45
CA VAL A 90 10.35 -7.68 -18.10
C VAL A 90 10.99 -8.99 -17.60
N CYS A 91 11.19 -9.96 -18.48
CA CYS A 91 11.85 -11.22 -18.11
C CYS A 91 13.38 -11.10 -18.04
N ARG A 92 13.96 -10.05 -18.64
CA ARG A 92 15.38 -9.73 -18.53
C ARG A 92 15.66 -9.02 -17.23
N ASP A 93 14.78 -8.10 -16.83
CA ASP A 93 14.92 -7.32 -15.60
C ASP A 93 14.61 -8.16 -14.34
N TYR A 94 13.87 -9.27 -14.51
CA TYR A 94 13.56 -10.19 -13.42
C TYR A 94 14.82 -10.85 -12.84
N GLY A 95 14.85 -10.94 -11.52
CA GLY A 95 15.82 -11.72 -10.76
C GLY A 95 16.96 -10.93 -10.16
N LEU A 96 17.04 -9.61 -10.37
CA LEU A 96 17.91 -8.72 -9.61
C LEU A 96 17.09 -7.69 -8.82
N GLY A 97 17.50 -7.45 -7.57
CA GLY A 97 17.03 -6.34 -6.75
C GLY A 97 17.69 -5.01 -7.14
N GLU A 98 17.22 -3.92 -6.53
CA GLU A 98 17.78 -2.57 -6.73
C GLU A 98 19.25 -2.46 -6.31
N ASP A 99 19.68 -3.32 -5.37
CA ASP A 99 21.06 -3.46 -4.90
C ASP A 99 21.96 -4.28 -5.83
N GLY A 100 21.40 -4.74 -6.96
CA GLY A 100 22.07 -5.57 -7.95
C GLY A 100 22.37 -6.98 -7.45
N GLN A 101 21.73 -7.45 -6.38
CA GLN A 101 21.81 -8.83 -5.90
C GLN A 101 20.63 -9.68 -6.42
N PRO A 102 20.75 -11.02 -6.48
CA PRO A 102 19.65 -11.87 -6.90
C PRO A 102 18.42 -11.73 -5.99
N ASN A 103 17.32 -11.26 -6.56
CA ASN A 103 16.02 -11.18 -5.90
C ASN A 103 14.98 -11.90 -6.78
N CYS A 104 14.72 -13.16 -6.47
CA CYS A 104 13.72 -14.00 -7.11
C CYS A 104 13.19 -15.05 -6.13
N GLU A 105 12.08 -15.70 -6.48
CA GLU A 105 11.44 -16.79 -5.71
C GLU A 105 12.33 -17.96 -5.33
N PHE A 106 13.48 -18.12 -5.98
CA PHE A 106 14.44 -19.15 -5.63
C PHE A 106 15.47 -18.68 -4.59
N THR A 107 15.88 -17.42 -4.64
CA THR A 107 16.96 -16.88 -3.79
C THR A 107 16.42 -16.15 -2.56
N ASP A 108 15.20 -15.62 -2.65
CA ASP A 108 14.54 -14.92 -1.56
C ASP A 108 13.57 -15.87 -0.86
N GLY A 109 13.95 -16.27 0.36
CA GLY A 109 13.31 -17.35 1.10
C GLY A 109 12.03 -16.96 1.83
N ASP A 110 11.64 -15.68 1.80
CA ASP A 110 10.46 -15.17 2.50
C ASP A 110 9.88 -13.96 1.76
N TYR A 111 9.08 -14.21 0.71
CA TYR A 111 8.20 -13.17 0.15
C TYR A 111 7.12 -12.86 1.19
N GLY A 112 7.45 -11.98 2.13
CA GLY A 112 6.53 -11.50 3.15
C GLY A 112 5.56 -10.50 2.56
N TYR A 113 4.51 -10.97 1.88
CA TYR A 113 3.43 -10.10 1.41
C TYR A 113 2.79 -9.36 2.59
N GLU A 114 2.51 -8.07 2.43
CA GLU A 114 1.75 -7.30 3.44
C GLU A 114 0.32 -7.87 3.57
N LEU A 115 -0.26 -8.26 2.44
CA LEU A 115 -1.55 -8.91 2.31
C LEU A 115 -1.50 -9.91 1.16
N GLU A 116 -2.20 -11.03 1.29
CA GLU A 116 -2.33 -12.04 0.24
C GLU A 116 -3.76 -12.61 0.25
N PHE A 117 -4.37 -12.65 -0.93
CA PHE A 117 -5.71 -13.18 -1.14
C PHE A 117 -5.68 -14.18 -2.29
N ARG A 118 -5.93 -15.46 -1.96
CA ARG A 118 -6.05 -16.55 -2.92
C ARG A 118 -7.48 -16.95 -3.23
N THR A 119 -8.43 -16.53 -2.39
CA THR A 119 -9.84 -16.88 -2.53
C THR A 119 -10.71 -15.65 -2.32
N PRO A 120 -11.89 -15.61 -2.97
CA PRO A 120 -12.83 -14.51 -2.78
C PRO A 120 -13.31 -14.42 -1.33
N GLU A 121 -13.44 -15.53 -0.62
CA GLU A 121 -13.87 -15.58 0.79
C GLU A 121 -12.87 -14.91 1.73
N ALA A 122 -11.57 -15.15 1.52
CA ALA A 122 -10.51 -14.49 2.30
C ALA A 122 -10.55 -12.97 2.08
N PHE A 123 -10.77 -12.55 0.84
CA PHE A 123 -10.87 -11.13 0.50
C PHE A 123 -12.14 -10.45 1.04
N LEU A 124 -13.26 -11.17 1.17
CA LEU A 124 -14.50 -10.61 1.74
C LEU A 124 -14.32 -10.11 3.17
N ILE A 125 -13.52 -10.79 3.98
CA ILE A 125 -13.21 -10.36 5.35
C ILE A 125 -12.55 -8.98 5.33
N TYR A 126 -11.53 -8.81 4.47
CA TYR A 126 -10.86 -7.54 4.27
C TYR A 126 -11.80 -6.45 3.72
N ARG A 127 -12.57 -6.77 2.67
CA ARG A 127 -13.53 -5.85 2.05
C ARG A 127 -14.52 -5.31 3.07
N ASN A 128 -15.11 -6.18 3.89
CA ASN A 128 -16.12 -5.77 4.86
C ASN A 128 -15.53 -4.86 5.94
N ALA A 129 -14.38 -5.23 6.50
CA ALA A 129 -13.68 -4.40 7.49
C ALA A 129 -13.29 -3.02 6.91
N PHE A 130 -12.88 -2.99 5.64
CA PHE A 130 -12.55 -1.75 4.94
C PHE A 130 -13.77 -0.84 4.76
N LEU A 131 -14.90 -1.40 4.30
CA LEU A 131 -16.15 -0.63 4.11
C LEU A 131 -16.71 -0.09 5.43
N GLU A 132 -16.63 -0.87 6.51
CA GLU A 132 -17.00 -0.40 7.85
C GLU A 132 -16.13 0.78 8.29
N ALA A 133 -14.81 0.67 8.11
CA ALA A 133 -13.87 1.75 8.43
C ALA A 133 -14.13 3.02 7.59
N LEU A 134 -14.47 2.88 6.32
CA LEU A 134 -14.86 4.01 5.47
C LEU A 134 -16.12 4.70 6.00
N ALA A 135 -17.17 3.93 6.29
CA ALA A 135 -18.44 4.46 6.78
C ALA A 135 -18.28 5.21 8.12
N GLU A 136 -17.45 4.69 9.04
CA GLU A 136 -17.12 5.37 10.28
C GLU A 136 -16.41 6.72 10.07
N GLU A 137 -15.48 6.77 9.13
CA GLU A 137 -14.74 7.99 8.81
C GLU A 137 -15.64 9.05 8.18
N GLU A 138 -16.54 8.65 7.28
CA GLU A 138 -17.57 9.51 6.71
C GLU A 138 -18.51 10.06 7.79
N GLU A 139 -18.92 9.22 8.75
CA GLU A 139 -19.72 9.63 9.91
C GLU A 139 -19.00 10.69 10.75
N LYS A 140 -17.73 10.45 11.08
CA LYS A 140 -16.90 11.39 11.87
C LYS A 140 -16.78 12.73 11.16
N GLU A 141 -16.49 12.73 9.86
CA GLU A 141 -16.39 13.96 9.07
C GLU A 141 -17.75 14.67 8.93
N ARG A 142 -18.86 13.93 8.80
CA ARG A 142 -20.22 14.51 8.79
C ARG A 142 -20.53 15.21 10.12
N ARG A 143 -20.25 14.56 11.26
CA ARG A 143 -20.43 15.15 12.61
C ARG A 143 -19.59 16.41 12.80
N LYS A 144 -18.35 16.40 12.34
CA LYS A 144 -17.43 17.54 12.40
C LYS A 144 -17.93 18.72 11.57
N ARG A 145 -18.40 18.46 10.34
CA ARG A 145 -19.03 19.48 9.48
C ARG A 145 -20.29 20.05 10.11
N ALA A 146 -21.13 19.21 10.72
CA ALA A 146 -22.34 19.67 11.43
C ALA A 146 -22.01 20.56 12.64
N ARG A 147 -21.01 20.18 13.46
CA ARG A 147 -20.53 21.01 14.58
C ARG A 147 -19.95 22.35 14.11
N ALA A 148 -19.17 22.35 13.03
CA ALA A 148 -18.64 23.58 12.46
C ALA A 148 -19.74 24.53 11.97
N ARG A 149 -20.78 23.99 11.31
CA ARG A 149 -21.97 24.76 10.89
C ARG A 149 -22.76 25.29 12.09
N GLY A 150 -22.98 24.47 13.12
CA GLY A 150 -23.66 24.89 14.35
C GLY A 150 -22.91 25.99 15.11
N ALA A 151 -21.58 25.93 15.14
CA ALA A 151 -20.73 26.97 15.73
C ALA A 151 -20.68 28.27 14.91
N ALA A 152 -20.84 28.19 13.59
CA ALA A 152 -20.89 29.34 12.68
C ALA A 152 -22.28 30.01 12.62
N SER A 153 -23.31 29.40 13.22
CA SER A 153 -24.65 29.99 13.27
C SER A 153 -24.62 31.28 14.09
N PRO A 154 -25.10 32.43 13.56
CA PRO A 154 -25.04 33.70 14.26
C PRO A 154 -25.74 33.59 15.61
N ARG A 155 -25.06 34.02 16.68
CA ARG A 155 -25.67 34.10 18.02
C ARG A 155 -26.97 34.90 17.89
N PRO A 156 -28.10 34.41 18.45
CA PRO A 156 -29.33 35.19 18.46
C PRO A 156 -29.06 36.54 19.10
N PRO A 157 -29.67 37.63 18.58
CA PRO A 157 -29.43 38.96 19.10
C PRO A 157 -29.67 38.95 20.61
N ARG A 158 -28.66 39.38 21.39
CA ARG A 158 -28.78 39.49 22.84
C ARG A 158 -29.95 40.43 23.13
N ARG A 159 -31.00 39.91 23.77
CA ARG A 159 -32.10 40.73 24.27
C ARG A 159 -31.49 41.74 25.24
N ARG A 160 -31.47 43.02 24.86
CA ARG A 160 -30.93 44.12 25.66
C ARG A 160 -31.73 44.18 26.96
N LYS A 161 -31.13 43.82 28.09
CA LYS A 161 -31.64 44.23 29.40
C LYS A 161 -31.15 45.66 29.60
N GLU A 162 -32.08 46.60 29.70
CA GLU A 162 -31.77 47.96 30.15
C GLU A 162 -31.20 47.85 31.57
N THR A 163 -29.92 48.21 31.72
CA THR A 163 -29.31 48.43 33.03
C THR A 163 -28.56 49.75 32.96
N ALA A 164 -28.88 50.61 33.93
CA ALA A 164 -28.36 51.96 34.08
C ALA A 164 -26.83 51.99 34.22
N ASP A 165 -26.25 53.06 33.68
CA ASP A 165 -24.82 53.37 33.57
C ASP A 165 -24.09 53.41 34.91
N THR A 166 -22.90 52.80 34.95
CA THR A 166 -21.79 53.30 35.77
C THR A 166 -20.46 53.10 35.03
N LEU A 167 -19.79 54.20 34.69
CA LEU A 167 -18.43 54.26 34.13
C LEU A 167 -17.39 53.81 35.16
N HIS A 168 -16.47 52.90 34.81
CA HIS A 168 -15.14 52.80 35.45
C HIS A 168 -14.02 52.60 34.41
N ILE A 169 -12.92 53.33 34.63
CA ILE A 169 -11.67 53.44 33.85
C ILE A 169 -10.62 52.52 34.48
N ALA A 170 -9.79 51.82 33.69
CA ALA A 170 -8.40 51.44 34.04
C ALA A 170 -7.66 50.74 32.89
N THR A 171 -6.32 50.72 33.01
CA THR A 171 -5.26 50.71 32.00
C THR A 171 -4.53 49.37 31.76
N ALA A 172 -3.99 49.25 30.53
CA ALA A 172 -2.73 48.62 30.04
C ALA A 172 -2.09 47.35 30.68
N GLY A 173 -1.69 46.40 29.81
CA GLY A 173 -0.60 45.43 30.08
C GLY A 173 -0.59 44.18 29.16
N PRO A 174 0.56 43.56 28.82
CA PRO A 174 0.87 43.08 27.45
C PRO A 174 0.78 41.56 27.17
N HIS A 175 0.79 41.21 25.88
CA HIS A 175 0.80 39.88 25.27
C HIS A 175 2.11 39.08 25.48
N PRO A 176 2.04 37.74 25.67
CA PRO A 176 3.16 36.84 25.44
C PRO A 176 3.13 36.18 24.05
N HIS A 177 4.35 35.99 23.51
CA HIS A 177 4.69 35.39 22.23
C HIS A 177 4.45 33.87 22.16
N LEU A 178 3.93 33.49 20.99
CA LEU A 178 3.95 32.21 20.25
C LEU A 178 4.90 31.09 20.73
N ALA A 179 4.31 29.95 21.12
CA ALA A 179 4.90 28.62 20.94
C ALA A 179 4.23 27.96 19.72
N GLY A 180 5.03 27.52 18.74
CA GLY A 180 4.56 27.04 17.45
C GLY A 180 3.75 25.72 17.53
N PRO A 181 2.79 25.51 16.61
CA PRO A 181 2.02 24.27 16.56
C PRO A 181 2.89 23.09 16.09
N LEU A 182 2.80 21.98 16.83
CA LEU A 182 3.28 20.67 16.40
C LEU A 182 2.56 20.25 15.09
N PRO A 183 3.25 19.52 14.20
CA PRO A 183 2.79 19.27 12.84
C PRO A 183 1.50 18.45 12.78
N ARG A 184 0.58 18.90 11.92
CA ARG A 184 -0.65 18.20 11.54
C ARG A 184 -0.34 16.97 10.67
N LYS A 185 -1.18 15.96 10.87
CA LYS A 185 -1.47 14.78 10.03
C LYS A 185 -0.67 13.51 10.41
N MET A 186 -1.32 12.65 11.20
CA MET A 186 -1.02 11.22 11.17
C MET A 186 -1.29 10.70 9.75
N ASN A 187 -0.28 10.04 9.18
CA ASN A 187 -0.21 9.60 7.78
C ASN A 187 -1.10 8.36 7.54
N ARG A 188 -1.63 8.19 6.30
CA ARG A 188 -2.41 7.03 5.82
C ARG A 188 -1.80 5.67 6.20
N LYS A 189 -0.45 5.60 6.29
CA LYS A 189 0.28 4.41 6.78
C LYS A 189 -0.10 3.97 8.20
N ALA A 190 -0.46 4.89 9.10
CA ALA A 190 -0.91 4.57 10.45
C ALA A 190 -2.30 3.92 10.49
N ARG A 191 -3.11 4.13 9.44
CA ARG A 191 -4.44 3.50 9.31
C ARG A 191 -4.35 2.06 8.83
N ARG A 192 -3.45 1.77 7.88
CA ARG A 192 -3.15 0.38 7.43
C ARG A 192 -2.77 -0.54 8.59
N LYS A 193 -1.93 -0.06 9.52
CA LYS A 193 -1.49 -0.86 10.68
C LYS A 193 -2.60 -1.24 11.66
N ALA A 194 -3.69 -0.46 11.73
CA ALA A 194 -4.81 -0.75 12.63
C ALA A 194 -5.77 -1.82 12.09
N ALA A 195 -5.84 -2.01 10.76
CA ALA A 195 -6.65 -3.06 10.13
C ALA A 195 -5.93 -4.41 10.07
N LEU A 196 -4.59 -4.42 10.13
CA LEU A 196 -3.74 -5.61 10.08
C LEU A 196 -3.64 -6.38 11.43
N GLN A 197 -4.35 -5.98 12.49
CA GLN A 197 -4.26 -6.59 13.83
C GLN A 197 -5.61 -7.05 14.41
N ALA A 198 -6.65 -7.15 13.59
CA ALA A 198 -7.94 -7.76 13.95
C ALA A 198 -8.15 -9.01 13.12
#